data_AF-A0A552LB50-F1
#
_entry.id   AF-A0A552LB50-F1
#
_cell.length_a   1.000
_cell.length_b   1.000
_cell.length_c   1.000
_cell.angle_alpha   90.00
_cell.angle_beta   90.00
_cell.angle_gamma   90.00
#
_symmetry.space_group_name_H-M   'P 1'
#
loop_
_entity.id
_entity.type
_entity.pdbx_description
1 polymer ?
#
loop_
_entity_poly.entity_id
_entity_poly.type
_entity_poly.pdbx_seq_one_letter_code
_entity_poly.pdbx_strand_id
1 'polypeptide(L)' 'NWVSPRLGIRFQLAQPELLLYYPDGQPFTSYNQERQRAETERQRAETERQRAETERQRAERLAAKLRELNINPEEI' A
#
# COMPACT_ATOMS: atom_id res chain seq x y z
N ASN A 1 -22.62 -3.35 -24.79
CA ASN A 1 -22.18 -3.90 -23.50
C ASN A 1 -22.07 -5.41 -23.69
N TRP A 2 -20.86 -5.93 -23.89
CA TRP A 2 -20.62 -7.36 -24.19
C TRP A 2 -19.69 -7.95 -23.13
N VAL A 3 -19.92 -9.21 -22.74
CA VAL A 3 -19.09 -9.92 -21.75
C VAL A 3 -18.44 -11.11 -22.44
N SER A 4 -17.12 -11.27 -22.29
CA SER A 4 -16.39 -12.39 -22.87
C SER A 4 -16.76 -13.70 -22.17
N PRO A 5 -17.28 -14.72 -22.88
CA PRO A 5 -17.67 -16.00 -22.27
C PRO A 5 -16.51 -16.78 -21.65
N ARG A 6 -15.28 -16.59 -22.15
CA ARG A 6 -14.08 -17.29 -21.62
C ARG A 6 -13.37 -16.53 -20.51
N LEU A 7 -13.46 -15.20 -20.53
CA LEU A 7 -12.69 -14.34 -19.62
C LEU A 7 -13.54 -13.69 -18.53
N GLY A 8 -14.86 -13.58 -18.71
CA GLY A 8 -15.76 -12.88 -17.79
C GLY A 8 -15.61 -11.35 -17.77
N ILE A 9 -14.67 -10.79 -18.53
CA ILE A 9 -14.46 -9.34 -18.63
C ILE A 9 -15.53 -8.68 -19.51
N ARG A 10 -15.88 -7.43 -19.17
CA ARG A 10 -16.94 -6.66 -19.83
C ARG A 10 -16.37 -5.54 -20.70
N PHE A 11 -16.85 -5.45 -21.93
CA PHE A 11 -16.46 -4.47 -22.93
C PHE A 11 -17.58 -3.43 -23.12
N GLN A 12 -17.21 -2.17 -22.98
CA GLN A 12 -18.12 -1.03 -23.14
C GLN A 12 -17.50 -0.01 -24.10
N LEU A 13 -18.10 0.13 -25.28
CA LEU A 13 -17.78 1.20 -26.23
C LEU A 13 -18.35 2.52 -25.68
N ALA A 14 -17.45 3.41 -25.28
CA ALA A 14 -17.76 4.78 -24.86
C ALA A 14 -16.98 5.71 -25.79
N GLN A 15 -17.53 5.99 -26.97
CA GLN A 15 -16.83 6.73 -28.04
C GLN A 15 -16.15 8.01 -27.50
N PRO A 16 -14.84 8.21 -27.75
CA PRO A 16 -13.97 7.49 -28.70
C PRO A 16 -13.23 6.27 -28.11
N GLU A 17 -13.47 5.89 -26.86
CA GLU A 17 -12.69 4.89 -26.12
C GLU A 17 -13.43 3.55 -25.92
N LEU A 18 -12.64 2.49 -25.76
CA LEU A 18 -13.11 1.18 -25.35
C LEU A 18 -12.76 0.97 -23.87
N LEU A 19 -13.78 0.92 -23.02
CA LEU A 19 -13.62 0.63 -21.61
C LEU A 19 -13.75 -0.88 -21.37
N LEU A 20 -12.77 -1.44 -20.64
CA LEU A 20 -12.78 -2.82 -20.19
C LEU A 20 -13.03 -2.83 -18.69
N TYR A 21 -13.82 -3.79 -18.22
CA TYR A 21 -14.06 -4.02 -16.80
C TYR A 21 -13.75 -5.48 -16.44
N TYR A 22 -13.11 -5.68 -15.29
CA TYR A 22 -12.89 -6.98 -14.68
C TYR A 22 -14.23 -7.64 -14.28
N PRO A 23 -14.25 -8.96 -13.99
CA PRO A 23 -15.47 -9.65 -13.57
C PRO A 23 -16.10 -9.09 -12.28
N ASP A 24 -15.29 -8.46 -11.43
CA ASP A 24 -15.71 -7.76 -10.21
C ASP A 24 -16.32 -6.36 -10.47
N GLY A 25 -16.34 -5.92 -11.74
CA GLY A 25 -16.88 -4.63 -12.16
C GLY A 25 -15.88 -3.47 -12.07
N GLN A 26 -14.64 -3.69 -11.63
CA GLN A 26 -13.59 -2.67 -11.63
C GLN A 26 -13.15 -2.36 -13.07
N PRO A 27 -12.91 -1.09 -13.46
CA PRO A 27 -12.34 -0.78 -14.76
C PRO A 27 -10.89 -1.26 -14.85
N PHE A 28 -10.48 -1.67 -16.04
CA PHE A 28 -9.07 -1.89 -16.33
C PHE A 28 -8.34 -0.55 -16.30
N THR A 29 -7.21 -0.57 -15.63
CA THR A 29 -6.25 0.53 -15.57
C THR A 29 -5.17 0.34 -16.62
N SER A 30 -4.57 1.45 -17.06
CA SER A 30 -3.41 1.39 -17.94
C SER A 30 -2.21 0.80 -17.18
N TYR A 31 -1.31 0.13 -17.90
CA TYR A 31 -0.03 -0.34 -17.34
C TYR A 31 0.72 0.77 -16.59
N ASN A 32 0.75 1.99 -17.15
CA ASN A 32 1.41 3.13 -16.50
C ASN A 32 0.74 3.51 -15.17
N GLN A 33 -0.59 3.44 -15.11
CA GLN A 33 -1.35 3.76 -13.91
C GLN A 33 -1.10 2.71 -12.81
N GLU A 34 -1.06 1.43 -13.16
CA GLU A 34 -0.72 0.36 -12.22
C GLU A 34 0.71 0.46 -11.72
N ARG A 35 1.66 0.76 -12.61
CA ARG A 35 3.06 1.01 -12.24
C ARG A 35 3.19 2.16 -11.25
N GLN A 36 2.49 3.27 -11.49
CA GLN A 36 2.51 4.44 -10.61
C GLN A 36 1.87 4.15 -9.24
N ARG A 37 0.77 3.37 -9.20
CA ARG A 37 0.15 2.92 -7.95
C ARG A 37 1.10 2.05 -7.15
N ALA A 38 1.71 1.06 -7.78
CA ALA A 38 2.67 0.16 -7.14
C ALA A 38 3.91 0.92 -6.61
N GLU A 39 4.40 1.92 -7.34
CA GLU A 39 5.51 2.76 -6.90
C GLU A 39 5.12 3.64 -5.70
N THR A 40 3.94 4.25 -5.75
CA THR A 40 3.40 5.06 -4.65
C THR A 40 3.22 4.21 -3.39
N GLU A 41 2.70 3.00 -3.53
CA GLU A 41 2.52 2.06 -2.41
C GLU A 41 3.86 1.64 -1.80
N ARG A 42 4.87 1.36 -2.64
CA ARG A 42 6.23 1.07 -2.16
C ARG A 42 6.82 2.23 -1.37
N GLN A 43 6.70 3.46 -1.86
CA GLN A 43 7.21 4.64 -1.16
C GLN A 43 6.51 4.85 0.19
N ARG A 44 5.20 4.60 0.26
CA ARG A 44 4.45 4.65 1.53
C ARG A 44 4.92 3.60 2.53
N ALA A 45 5.07 2.35 2.08
CA ALA A 45 5.56 1.27 2.93
C ALA A 45 7.00 1.54 3.42
N GLU A 46 7.86 2.10 2.59
CA GLU A 46 9.22 2.49 2.98
C GLU A 46 9.21 3.64 4.01
N THR A 47 8.38 4.66 3.80
CA THR A 47 8.21 5.76 4.74
C THR A 47 7.71 5.27 6.10
N GLU A 48 6.74 4.35 6.10
CA GLU A 48 6.20 3.76 7.33
C GLU A 48 7.26 2.94 8.06
N ARG A 49 8.05 2.13 7.34
CA ARG A 49 9.18 1.40 7.93
C ARG A 49 10.20 2.31 8.58
N GLN A 50 10.60 3.39 7.92
CA GLN A 50 11.55 4.36 8.47
C GLN A 50 11.01 5.04 9.74
N ARG A 51 9.71 5.35 9.79
CA ARG A 51 9.07 5.90 10.98
C ARG A 51 9.09 4.90 12.13
N ALA A 52 8.67 3.66 11.88
CA ALA A 52 8.69 2.60 12.88
C ALA A 52 10.10 2.32 13.42
N GLU A 53 11.11 2.34 12.55
CA GLU A 53 12.51 2.18 12.96
C GLU A 53 13.01 3.36 13.80
N THR A 54 12.66 4.60 13.41
CA THR A 54 13.01 5.78 14.19
C THR A 54 12.37 5.76 15.57
N GLU A 55 11.10 5.37 15.66
CA GLU A 55 10.38 5.25 16.92
C GLU A 55 10.98 4.14 17.80
N ARG A 56 11.28 2.98 17.22
CA ARG A 56 11.96 1.89 17.91
C ARG A 56 13.31 2.33 18.48
N GLN A 57 14.13 3.03 17.70
CA GLN A 57 15.42 3.55 18.18
C GLN A 57 15.25 4.55 19.32
N ARG A 58 14.21 5.40 19.29
CA ARG A 58 13.91 6.33 20.39
C ARG A 58 13.47 5.58 21.65
N ALA A 59 12.61 4.58 21.51
CA ALA A 59 12.17 3.73 22.60
C ALA A 59 13.35 2.97 23.23
N GLU A 60 14.22 2.39 22.41
CA GLU A 60 15.44 1.70 22.88
C GLU A 60 16.37 2.64 23.65
N ARG A 61 16.59 3.87 23.17
CA ARG A 61 17.40 4.88 23.88
C ARG A 61 16.75 5.30 25.21
N LEU A 62 15.44 5.48 25.23
CA LEU A 62 14.73 5.84 26.45
C LEU A 62 14.79 4.69 27.47
N ALA A 63 14.54 3.46 27.04
CA ALA A 63 14.64 2.27 27.86
C ALA A 63 16.05 2.10 28.43
N ALA A 64 17.11 2.34 27.64
CA ALA A 64 18.48 2.33 28.12
C ALA A 64 18.71 3.36 29.23
N LYS A 65 18.23 4.60 29.04
CA LYS A 65 18.36 5.67 30.04
C LYS A 65 17.57 5.39 31.32
N LEU A 66 16.40 4.77 31.22
CA LEU A 66 15.63 4.34 32.40
C LEU A 66 16.37 3.26 33.18
N ARG A 67 16.95 2.27 32.48
CA ARG A 67 17.79 1.24 33.10
C ARG A 67 19.02 1.82 33.81
N GLU A 68 19.66 2.85 33.24
CA GLU A 68 20.75 3.58 33.90
C GLU A 68 20.31 4.24 35.22
N LEU A 69 19.04 4.62 35.33
CA LEU A 69 18.44 5.19 36.53
C LEU A 69 17.92 4.11 37.50
N ASN A 70 18.20 2.82 37.25
CA ASN A 70 17.62 1.66 37.95
C ASN A 70 16.07 1.60 37.90
N ILE A 71 15.46 2.20 36.88
CA ILE A 71 14.02 2.14 36.62
C ILE A 71 13.80 1.09 35.53
N ASN A 72 12.92 0.13 35.78
CA ASN A 72 12.65 -0.95 34.84
C ASN A 72 11.62 -0.48 33.79
N PRO A 73 11.98 -0.35 32.50
CA PRO A 73 11.11 0.23 31.48
C PRO A 73 9.95 -0.70 31.05
N GLU A 74 9.94 -1.97 31.47
CA GLU A 74 8.86 -2.93 31.16
C GLU A 74 7.78 -3.00 32.25
N GLU A 75 8.00 -2.32 33.37
CA GLU A 75 7.07 -2.30 34.52
C GLU A 75 6.28 -0.97 34.61
N ILE A 76 6.36 -0.12 33.57
CA ILE A 76 5.65 1.16 33.42
C ILE A 76 4.61 1.01 32.30
#